data_AF-A0A5J5B8G7-F1
#
_entry.id   AF-A0A5J5B8G7-F1
#
_cell.length_a   1.000
_cell.length_b   1.000
_cell.length_c   1.000
_cell.angle_alpha   90.00
_cell.angle_beta   90.00
_cell.angle_gamma   90.00
#
_symmetry.space_group_name_H-M   'P 1'
#
loop_
_entity.id
_entity.type
_entity.pdbx_description
1 polymer ?
#
loop_
_entity_poly.entity_id
_entity_poly.type
_entity_poly.pdbx_seq_one_letter_code
_entity_poly.pdbx_strand_id
1 'polypeptide(L)'
;MTTLPPERKPGMTMQTTKFSRNSKDGRGDTSVWTDTPSDKAQKAKMNYLEAYNETAALTSKEQEKKRTNSDAQLVDEYNKAKRSKSLVEKHKETVQSSSKRKSKQERAKEEWEGQHPWKPWDREKDLTAGRKTIKFDADNMTEGLTSRFSSGSFQRNFL
;
A
#
# COMPACT_ATOMS: atom_id res chain seq x y z
N MET A 1 -0.62 19.15 -30.62
CA MET A 1 0.42 18.21 -31.08
C MET A 1 0.43 17.00 -30.14
N THR A 2 -0.26 15.93 -30.51
CA THR A 2 -0.22 14.65 -29.76
C THR A 2 0.32 13.59 -30.70
N THR A 3 1.59 13.24 -30.55
CA THR A 3 2.23 12.17 -31.30
C THR A 3 1.82 10.83 -30.70
N LEU A 4 1.18 9.99 -31.50
CA LEU A 4 0.78 8.64 -31.09
C LEU A 4 2.04 7.77 -30.86
N PRO A 5 1.98 6.85 -29.89
CA PRO A 5 3.08 5.92 -29.63
C PRO A 5 3.33 5.04 -30.86
N PRO A 6 4.58 4.60 -31.09
CA PRO A 6 4.95 3.86 -32.28
C PRO A 6 4.14 2.57 -32.42
N GLU A 7 3.58 2.39 -33.61
CA GLU A 7 2.90 1.18 -34.06
C GLU A 7 3.79 -0.05 -33.82
N ARG A 8 3.21 -1.09 -33.20
CA ARG A 8 3.94 -2.30 -32.81
C ARG A 8 4.28 -3.10 -34.07
N LYS A 9 5.57 -3.43 -34.25
CA LYS A 9 6.06 -4.22 -35.39
C LYS A 9 5.45 -5.65 -35.38
N PRO A 10 5.05 -6.20 -36.54
CA PRO A 10 4.60 -7.58 -36.63
C PRO A 10 5.76 -8.53 -36.25
N GLY A 11 5.52 -9.43 -35.30
CA GLY A 11 6.51 -10.38 -34.77
C GLY A 11 6.82 -10.24 -33.27
N MET A 12 6.32 -9.20 -32.60
CA MET A 12 6.44 -9.08 -31.14
C MET A 12 5.46 -10.05 -30.47
N THR A 13 5.97 -11.16 -29.91
CA THR A 13 5.12 -12.17 -29.28
C THR A 13 4.39 -11.57 -28.08
N MET A 14 3.07 -11.71 -28.09
CA MET A 14 2.18 -11.21 -27.03
C MET A 14 2.22 -12.19 -25.85
N GLN A 15 3.30 -12.17 -25.08
CA GLN A 15 3.48 -12.98 -23.87
C GLN A 15 3.53 -14.49 -24.13
N THR A 16 4.33 -15.20 -23.33
CA THR A 16 4.38 -16.67 -23.37
C THR A 16 3.12 -17.23 -22.71
N THR A 17 2.29 -17.99 -23.43
CA THR A 17 1.08 -18.66 -22.88
C THR A 17 1.39 -19.88 -22.02
N LYS A 18 2.66 -20.23 -21.84
CA LYS A 18 3.12 -21.36 -21.02
C LYS A 18 3.97 -20.83 -19.87
N PHE A 19 3.77 -21.40 -18.68
CA PHE A 19 4.64 -21.15 -17.54
C PHE A 19 6.06 -21.65 -17.83
N SER A 20 7.06 -20.87 -17.44
CA SER A 20 8.46 -21.30 -17.42
C SER A 20 8.57 -22.54 -16.54
N ARG A 21 9.10 -23.64 -17.09
CA ARG A 21 9.39 -24.86 -16.33
C ARG A 21 10.68 -24.76 -15.52
N ASN A 22 11.49 -23.76 -15.82
CA ASN A 22 12.79 -23.55 -15.18
C ASN A 22 12.65 -22.46 -14.12
N SER A 23 13.31 -22.66 -12.98
CA SER A 23 13.51 -21.63 -11.97
C SER A 23 14.29 -20.47 -12.58
N LYS A 24 13.88 -19.24 -12.28
CA LYS A 24 14.63 -18.04 -12.65
C LYS A 24 15.58 -17.73 -11.51
N ASP A 25 16.86 -18.00 -11.72
CA ASP A 25 17.90 -17.71 -10.72
C ASP A 25 17.99 -16.19 -10.45
N GLY A 26 18.16 -15.82 -9.18
CA GLY A 26 18.37 -14.42 -8.75
C GLY A 26 17.18 -13.72 -8.07
N ARG A 27 16.03 -14.38 -7.87
CA ARG A 27 14.87 -13.79 -7.16
C ARG A 27 14.68 -14.25 -5.71
N GLY A 28 15.65 -14.99 -5.16
CA GLY A 28 15.51 -15.63 -3.86
C GLY A 28 14.51 -16.80 -3.89
N ASP A 29 14.23 -17.38 -2.74
CA ASP A 29 13.29 -18.51 -2.64
C ASP A 29 11.84 -18.04 -2.81
N THR A 30 11.24 -18.37 -3.96
CA THR A 30 9.81 -18.10 -4.26
C THR A 30 8.91 -19.32 -4.05
N SER A 31 9.45 -20.44 -3.56
CA SER A 31 8.73 -21.71 -3.45
C SER A 31 7.88 -21.86 -2.18
N VAL A 32 7.83 -20.80 -1.35
CA VAL A 32 7.02 -20.76 -0.11
C VAL A 32 5.55 -21.15 -0.31
N TRP A 33 4.97 -20.84 -1.48
CA TRP A 33 3.57 -21.18 -1.78
C TRP A 33 3.39 -22.55 -2.44
N THR A 34 4.46 -23.15 -2.97
CA THR A 34 4.44 -24.46 -3.63
C THR A 34 4.91 -25.60 -2.74
N ASP A 35 5.52 -25.28 -1.59
CA ASP A 35 6.10 -26.27 -0.68
C ASP A 35 5.04 -27.09 0.06
N THR A 36 5.33 -28.38 0.20
CA THR A 36 4.58 -29.23 1.13
C THR A 36 5.00 -28.93 2.59
N PRO A 37 4.17 -29.29 3.59
CA PRO A 37 4.54 -29.09 5.00
C PRO A 37 5.88 -29.75 5.39
N SER A 38 6.24 -30.89 4.79
CA SER A 38 7.54 -31.55 5.00
C SER A 38 8.69 -30.76 4.40
N ASP A 39 8.52 -30.23 3.18
CA ASP A 39 9.55 -29.45 2.50
C ASP A 39 9.84 -28.15 3.26
N LYS A 40 8.77 -27.52 3.77
CA LYS A 40 8.87 -26.34 4.63
C LYS A 40 9.67 -26.63 5.90
N ALA A 41 9.46 -27.79 6.54
CA ALA A 41 10.19 -28.19 7.74
C ALA A 41 11.67 -28.46 7.45
N GLN A 42 12.00 -29.07 6.31
CA GLN A 42 13.38 -29.30 5.90
C GLN A 42 14.10 -27.98 5.59
N LYS A 43 13.46 -27.07 4.86
CA LYS A 43 14.01 -25.74 4.58
C LYS A 43 14.24 -24.92 5.84
N ALA A 44 13.32 -24.96 6.79
CA ALA A 44 13.49 -24.29 8.08
C ALA A 44 14.76 -24.79 8.81
N LYS A 45 15.05 -26.09 8.77
CA LYS A 45 16.27 -26.66 9.35
C LYS A 45 17.53 -26.16 8.64
N MET A 46 17.52 -26.12 7.31
CA MET A 46 18.67 -25.64 6.52
C MET A 46 18.93 -24.15 6.76
N ASN A 47 17.88 -23.32 6.70
CA ASN A 47 17.98 -21.88 6.95
C ASN A 47 18.50 -21.59 8.36
N TYR A 48 18.11 -22.39 9.36
CA TYR A 48 18.62 -22.23 10.72
C TYR A 48 20.13 -22.46 10.80
N LEU A 49 20.64 -23.51 10.14
CA LEU A 49 22.07 -23.80 10.10
C LEU A 49 22.84 -22.72 9.34
N GLU A 50 22.30 -22.24 8.22
CA GLU A 50 22.90 -21.16 7.44
C GLU A 50 22.97 -19.86 8.25
N ALA A 51 21.87 -19.46 8.90
CA ALA A 51 21.84 -18.29 9.77
C ALA A 51 22.84 -18.41 10.93
N TYR A 52 22.98 -19.59 11.53
CA TYR A 52 23.99 -19.82 12.57
C TYR A 52 25.41 -19.59 12.03
N ASN A 53 25.73 -20.12 10.86
CA ASN A 53 27.04 -19.95 10.23
C ASN A 53 27.29 -18.50 9.83
N GLU A 54 26.29 -17.80 9.29
CA GLU A 54 26.36 -16.39 8.98
C GLU A 54 26.60 -15.55 10.23
N THR A 55 25.87 -15.80 11.32
CA THR A 55 26.07 -15.08 12.58
C THR A 55 27.48 -15.30 13.13
N ALA A 56 27.99 -16.53 13.11
CA ALA A 56 29.37 -16.83 13.50
C ALA A 56 30.41 -16.11 12.63
N ALA A 57 30.16 -16.00 11.32
CA ALA A 57 31.00 -15.23 10.40
C ALA A 57 30.85 -13.71 10.57
N LEU A 58 29.71 -13.22 11.04
CA LEU A 58 29.50 -11.82 11.37
C LEU A 58 30.21 -11.44 12.67
N THR A 59 30.22 -12.29 13.69
CA THR A 59 30.95 -12.03 14.94
C THR A 59 32.46 -11.93 14.73
N SER A 60 33.04 -12.68 13.79
CA SER A 60 34.45 -12.52 13.43
C SER A 60 34.70 -11.20 12.68
N LYS A 61 33.80 -10.82 11.76
CA LYS A 61 33.85 -9.52 11.05
C LYS A 61 33.56 -8.31 11.95
N GLU A 62 32.79 -8.48 13.03
CA GLU A 62 32.47 -7.45 14.02
C GLU A 62 33.75 -6.86 14.63
N GLN A 63 34.77 -7.70 14.86
CA GLN A 63 36.07 -7.26 15.38
C GLN A 63 36.81 -6.31 14.41
N GLU A 64 36.63 -6.50 13.10
CA GLU A 64 37.21 -5.62 12.08
C GLU A 64 36.41 -4.30 11.97
N LYS A 65 35.08 -4.36 12.08
CA LYS A 65 34.20 -3.16 12.09
C LYS A 65 34.43 -2.25 13.30
N LYS A 66 34.92 -2.77 14.42
CA LYS A 66 35.32 -1.92 15.56
C LYS A 66 36.43 -0.93 15.21
N ARG A 67 37.25 -1.20 14.20
CA ARG A 67 38.28 -0.25 13.72
C ARG A 67 37.70 0.85 12.82
N THR A 68 36.61 0.59 12.10
CA THR A 68 35.89 1.60 11.29
C THR A 68 34.90 2.43 12.11
N ASN A 69 34.67 2.07 13.39
CA ASN A 69 33.77 2.77 14.29
C ASN A 69 34.36 4.05 14.92
N SER A 70 35.66 4.32 14.77
CA SER A 70 36.27 5.55 15.30
C SER A 70 35.62 6.80 14.70
N ASP A 71 35.37 6.80 13.39
CA ASP A 71 34.74 7.92 12.70
C ASP A 71 33.27 8.08 13.12
N ALA A 72 32.58 6.96 13.33
CA ALA A 72 31.20 6.97 13.84
C ALA A 72 31.14 7.56 15.26
N GLN A 73 32.11 7.21 16.13
CA GLN A 73 32.23 7.75 17.48
C GLN A 73 32.47 9.27 17.45
N LEU A 74 33.35 9.76 16.57
CA LEU A 74 33.61 11.19 16.40
C LEU A 74 32.34 11.97 15.98
N VAL A 75 31.59 11.43 15.02
CA VAL A 75 30.33 12.05 14.56
C VAL A 75 29.27 12.04 15.67
N ASP A 76 29.18 10.96 16.44
CA ASP A 76 28.27 10.88 17.58
C ASP A 76 28.62 11.86 18.70
N GLU A 77 29.90 12.03 19.03
CA GLU A 77 30.37 13.02 20.00
C GLU A 77 30.05 14.46 19.54
N TYR A 78 30.32 14.77 18.28
CA TYR A 78 29.97 16.06 17.69
C TYR A 78 28.46 16.32 17.72
N ASN A 79 27.66 15.32 17.34
CA ASN A 79 26.20 15.42 17.37
C ASN A 79 25.68 15.61 18.80
N LYS A 80 26.22 14.91 19.80
CA LYS A 80 25.84 15.09 21.21
C LYS A 80 26.18 16.50 21.72
N ALA A 81 27.32 17.05 21.32
CA ALA A 81 27.77 18.36 21.79
C ALA A 81 27.06 19.54 21.10
N LYS A 82 26.75 19.41 19.79
CA LYS A 82 26.20 20.51 18.98
C LYS A 82 24.72 20.36 18.63
N ARG A 83 24.13 19.18 18.77
CA ARG A 83 22.73 18.91 18.44
C ARG A 83 21.95 18.59 19.69
N SER A 84 20.97 19.44 20.00
CA SER A 84 20.12 19.28 21.19
C SER A 84 19.29 18.00 21.19
N LYS A 85 18.81 17.52 20.03
CA LYS A 85 18.02 16.28 19.88
C LYS A 85 18.20 15.63 18.51
N SER A 86 18.26 14.29 18.49
CA SER A 86 18.33 13.52 17.23
C SER A 86 16.99 13.54 16.48
N LEU A 87 17.00 13.35 15.15
CA LEU A 87 15.74 13.27 14.38
C LEU A 87 14.87 12.09 14.87
N VAL A 88 15.49 10.95 15.14
CA VAL A 88 14.82 9.76 15.67
C VAL A 88 14.22 10.05 17.04
N GLU A 89 14.94 10.77 17.89
CA GLU A 89 14.46 11.19 19.21
C GLU A 89 13.28 12.15 19.10
N LYS A 90 13.34 13.15 18.22
CA LYS A 90 12.20 14.01 17.91
C LYS A 90 11.00 13.19 17.44
N HIS A 91 11.20 12.20 16.56
CA HIS A 91 10.12 11.32 16.15
C HIS A 91 9.55 10.52 17.32
N LYS A 92 10.38 9.93 18.18
CA LYS A 92 9.92 9.23 19.39
C LYS A 92 9.16 10.14 20.34
N GLU A 93 9.63 11.35 20.59
CA GLU A 93 8.93 12.38 21.39
C GLU A 93 7.61 12.78 20.75
N THR A 94 7.56 12.96 19.43
CA THR A 94 6.30 13.25 18.71
C THR A 94 5.33 12.07 18.78
N VAL A 95 5.80 10.84 18.69
CA VAL A 95 4.96 9.64 18.79
C VAL A 95 4.44 9.46 20.21
N GLN A 96 5.29 9.61 21.24
CA GLN A 96 4.90 9.53 22.65
C GLN A 96 4.00 10.70 23.07
N SER A 97 4.23 11.90 22.56
CA SER A 97 3.31 13.03 22.79
C SER A 97 2.00 12.86 22.01
N SER A 98 2.03 12.29 20.81
CA SER A 98 0.81 11.96 20.04
C SER A 98 0.00 10.85 20.68
N SER A 99 0.61 9.85 21.33
CA SER A 99 -0.10 8.82 22.10
C SER A 99 -0.78 9.43 23.33
N LYS A 100 -0.14 10.40 23.99
CA LYS A 100 -0.75 11.18 25.08
C LYS A 100 -1.84 12.15 24.59
N ARG A 101 -1.75 12.63 23.34
CA ARG A 101 -2.84 13.35 22.65
C ARG A 101 -3.93 12.42 22.12
N LYS A 102 -3.66 11.13 21.97
CA LYS A 102 -4.61 10.14 21.44
C LYS A 102 -5.77 9.88 22.40
N SER A 103 -5.59 10.10 23.70
CA SER A 103 -6.70 10.09 24.67
C SER A 103 -7.63 11.31 24.55
N LYS A 104 -7.14 12.45 24.02
CA LYS A 104 -8.00 13.58 23.60
C LYS A 104 -8.56 13.40 22.20
N GLN A 105 -7.83 12.71 21.32
CA GLN A 105 -8.30 12.39 19.97
C GLN A 105 -9.36 11.27 20.00
N GLU A 106 -9.39 10.38 20.98
CA GLU A 106 -10.51 9.44 21.18
C GLU A 106 -11.82 10.18 21.42
N ARG A 107 -11.84 11.23 22.25
CA ARG A 107 -13.03 12.07 22.44
C ARG A 107 -13.44 12.80 21.15
N ALA A 108 -12.46 13.31 20.39
CA ALA A 108 -12.73 13.94 19.10
C ALA A 108 -13.14 12.93 18.01
N LYS A 109 -12.72 11.66 18.12
CA LYS A 109 -13.13 10.56 17.25
C LYS A 109 -14.53 10.07 17.60
N GLU A 110 -14.89 9.97 18.88
CA GLU A 110 -16.27 9.70 19.33
C GLU A 110 -17.24 10.79 18.83
N GLU A 111 -16.83 12.07 18.86
CA GLU A 111 -17.60 13.17 18.24
C GLU A 111 -17.62 13.10 16.71
N TRP A 112 -16.56 12.59 16.07
CA TRP A 112 -16.45 12.43 14.61
C TRP A 112 -17.15 11.16 14.06
N GLU A 113 -17.32 10.12 14.89
CA GLU A 113 -17.87 8.82 14.50
C GLU A 113 -19.37 8.85 14.15
N GLY A 114 -20.01 10.03 14.27
CA GLY A 114 -21.35 10.30 13.73
C GLY A 114 -21.45 11.52 12.80
N GLN A 115 -20.37 12.31 12.66
CA GLN A 115 -20.31 13.56 11.86
C GLN A 115 -19.48 13.40 10.58
N HIS A 116 -19.30 12.16 10.11
CA HIS A 116 -18.73 11.93 8.79
C HIS A 116 -19.73 12.39 7.71
N PRO A 117 -19.32 13.22 6.73
CA PRO A 117 -20.19 13.61 5.61
C PRO A 117 -20.59 12.40 4.72
N TRP A 118 -20.03 11.23 5.00
CA TRP A 118 -20.22 9.97 4.30
C TRP A 118 -20.62 8.94 5.35
N LYS A 119 -21.83 8.40 5.21
CA LYS A 119 -22.37 7.35 6.09
C LYS A 119 -21.49 6.09 5.98
N PRO A 120 -21.07 5.47 7.10
CA PRO A 120 -20.37 4.19 7.07
C PRO A 120 -21.18 3.12 6.35
N TRP A 121 -20.51 2.32 5.52
CA TRP A 121 -21.14 1.30 4.69
C TRP A 121 -21.74 0.19 5.56
N ASP A 122 -23.06 0.11 5.58
CA ASP A 122 -23.85 -0.85 6.35
C ASP A 122 -24.31 -1.97 5.42
N ARG A 123 -23.88 -3.20 5.68
CA ARG A 123 -24.22 -4.36 4.84
C ARG A 123 -25.73 -4.56 4.74
N GLU A 124 -26.50 -4.32 5.79
CA GLU A 124 -27.94 -4.59 5.75
C GLU A 124 -28.72 -3.51 4.96
N LYS A 125 -28.22 -2.27 4.95
CA LYS A 125 -28.87 -1.14 4.28
C LYS A 125 -28.32 -0.85 2.89
N ASP A 126 -27.03 -1.07 2.72
CA ASP A 126 -26.27 -0.64 1.55
C ASP A 126 -25.90 -1.83 0.64
N LEU A 127 -26.13 -3.09 1.06
CA LEU A 127 -26.08 -4.28 0.19
C LEU A 127 -27.39 -4.50 -0.58
N THR A 128 -28.00 -3.42 -1.07
CA THR A 128 -28.96 -3.56 -2.18
C THR A 128 -28.18 -3.68 -3.48
N ALA A 129 -27.45 -4.78 -3.64
CA ALA A 129 -26.86 -5.19 -4.90
C ALA A 129 -27.95 -5.80 -5.79
N GLY A 130 -28.84 -4.96 -6.31
CA GLY A 130 -29.93 -5.40 -7.18
C GLY A 130 -30.31 -4.32 -8.18
N ARG A 131 -30.62 -4.71 -9.42
CA ARG A 131 -31.28 -3.77 -10.36
C ARG A 131 -32.56 -3.30 -9.69
N LYS A 132 -32.71 -1.98 -9.54
CA LYS A 132 -34.03 -1.40 -9.23
C LYS A 132 -35.00 -1.95 -10.28
N THR A 133 -36.08 -2.58 -9.85
CA THR A 133 -37.14 -3.03 -10.75
C THR A 133 -37.84 -1.78 -11.27
N ILE A 134 -37.34 -1.24 -12.38
CA ILE A 134 -37.98 -0.13 -13.08
C ILE A 134 -39.27 -0.70 -13.65
N LYS A 135 -40.41 -0.25 -13.13
CA LYS A 135 -41.71 -0.50 -13.75
C LYS A 135 -41.78 0.36 -15.00
N PHE A 136 -42.09 -0.24 -16.15
CA PHE A 136 -42.21 0.46 -17.43
C PHE A 136 -43.56 1.21 -17.54
N ASP A 137 -43.93 1.95 -16.50
CA ASP A 137 -45.09 2.83 -16.51
C ASP A 137 -44.64 4.23 -16.97
N ALA A 138 -45.53 4.97 -17.64
CA ALA A 138 -45.21 6.30 -18.17
C ALA A 138 -44.67 7.24 -17.08
N ASP A 139 -45.23 7.17 -15.87
CA ASP A 139 -44.83 8.03 -14.74
C ASP A 139 -43.42 7.64 -14.23
N ASN A 140 -43.14 6.35 -14.06
CA ASN A 140 -41.84 5.84 -13.60
C ASN A 140 -40.71 6.06 -14.64
N MET A 141 -41.06 6.09 -15.92
CA MET A 141 -40.12 6.41 -17.02
C MET A 141 -39.65 7.87 -16.98
N THR A 142 -40.46 8.78 -16.43
CA THR A 142 -40.12 10.22 -16.32
C THR A 142 -39.34 10.56 -15.06
N GLU A 143 -39.42 9.72 -14.02
CA GLU A 143 -38.69 9.88 -12.76
C GLU A 143 -37.17 9.81 -12.99
N GLY A 144 -36.51 10.97 -12.89
CA GLY A 144 -35.05 11.11 -13.04
C GLY A 144 -34.58 11.72 -14.37
N LEU A 145 -35.44 11.78 -15.40
CA LEU A 145 -35.11 12.46 -16.66
C LEU A 145 -35.31 13.99 -16.58
N THR A 146 -36.24 14.46 -15.76
CA THR A 146 -36.60 15.89 -15.64
C THR A 146 -35.54 16.74 -14.95
N SER A 147 -34.70 16.14 -14.09
CA SER A 147 -33.71 16.88 -13.30
C SER A 147 -32.58 17.51 -14.13
N ARG A 148 -32.17 16.87 -15.23
CA ARG A 148 -31.03 17.32 -16.06
C ARG A 148 -31.39 17.62 -17.51
N PHE A 149 -32.51 17.13 -18.00
CA PHE A 149 -32.97 17.33 -19.38
C PHE A 149 -34.23 18.19 -19.46
N SER A 150 -34.69 18.82 -18.37
CA SER A 150 -35.62 19.95 -18.45
C SER A 150 -34.89 21.19 -19.01
N SER A 151 -34.37 21.07 -20.23
CA SER A 151 -33.86 22.18 -21.02
C SER A 151 -35.01 23.13 -21.28
N GLY A 152 -34.95 24.32 -20.68
CA GLY A 152 -35.79 25.44 -21.05
C GLY A 152 -35.76 25.63 -22.57
N SER A 153 -36.92 25.98 -23.13
CA SER A 153 -37.14 26.20 -24.55
C SER A 153 -36.21 27.30 -25.10
N PHE A 154 -35.02 26.94 -25.56
CA PHE A 154 -34.17 27.88 -26.28
C PHE A 154 -34.53 27.80 -27.77
N GLN A 155 -35.45 28.66 -28.21
CA GLN A 155 -35.72 28.89 -29.62
C GLN A 155 -34.51 29.56 -30.25
N ARG A 156 -33.75 28.81 -31.07
CA ARG A 156 -32.70 29.37 -31.92
C ARG A 156 -33.33 29.78 -33.24
N ASN A 157 -33.56 31.07 -33.41
CA ASN A 157 -33.94 31.65 -34.70
C ASN A 157 -32.69 31.73 -35.58
N PHE A 158 -32.71 31.06 -36.72
CA PHE A 158 -31.68 31.21 -37.74
C PHE A 158 -32.07 32.39 -38.65
N LEU A 159 -31.14 33.34 -38.84
CA LEU A 159 -31.20 34.34 -39.91
C LEU A 159 -30.88 33.67 -41.26
#